data_AF-W2IUU8-F1
#
_entry.id   AF-W2IUU8-F1
#
_cell.length_a   1.000
_cell.length_b   1.000
_cell.length_c   1.000
_cell.angle_alpha   90.00
_cell.angle_beta   90.00
_cell.angle_gamma   90.00
#
_symmetry.space_group_name_H-M   'P 1'
#
loop_
_entity.id
_entity.type
_entity.pdbx_description
1 polymer ?
#
loop_
_entity_poly.entity_id
_entity_poly.type
_entity_poly.pdbx_seq_one_letter_code
_entity_poly.pdbx_strand_id
1 'polypeptide(L)'
;MLARQALKQLRASSSLASRGFAVLTADTINPNIVKAEYAVRGALVLRSNEYENRLANGDKSLPFDKVIPCNIGNPQVLEQEPIEFQRQ
;
A
#
# COMPACT_ATOMS: atom_id res chain seq x y z
N MET A 1 0.74 45.04 24.36
CA MET A 1 1.62 43.97 24.88
C MET A 1 0.79 42.70 25.00
N LEU A 2 0.88 41.74 24.06
CA LEU A 2 0.50 40.29 24.22
C LEU A 2 0.28 39.51 22.91
N ALA A 3 0.67 40.01 21.72
CA ALA A 3 0.48 39.26 20.46
C ALA A 3 1.77 39.10 19.62
N ARG A 4 2.95 39.24 20.23
CA ARG A 4 4.25 39.08 19.53
C ARG A 4 5.18 38.02 20.15
N GLN A 5 4.73 37.27 21.15
CA GLN A 5 5.56 36.26 21.84
C GLN A 5 5.26 34.80 21.47
N ALA A 6 4.22 34.51 20.70
CA ALA A 6 3.82 33.13 20.38
C ALA A 6 4.43 32.55 19.08
N LEU A 7 5.28 33.31 18.37
CA LEU A 7 5.86 32.91 17.07
C LEU A 7 7.38 32.63 17.14
N LYS A 8 7.94 32.56 18.35
CA LYS A 8 9.38 32.38 18.61
C LYS A 8 9.77 30.97 19.08
N GLN A 9 9.00 29.95 18.68
CA GLN A 9 9.36 28.53 18.90
C GLN A 9 9.38 27.70 17.61
N LEU A 10 9.65 28.34 16.47
CA LEU A 10 10.06 27.60 15.28
C LEU A 10 11.60 27.55 15.21
N ARG A 11 12.12 26.32 15.15
CA ARG A 11 13.41 25.94 14.52
C ARG A 11 14.69 26.27 15.30
N ALA A 12 15.02 25.46 16.29
CA ALA A 12 16.41 25.19 16.63
C ALA A 12 16.55 23.84 17.32
N SER A 13 16.83 22.80 16.53
CA SER A 13 17.69 21.67 16.91
C SER A 13 17.95 20.84 15.66
N SER A 14 18.67 21.43 14.71
CA SER A 14 19.41 20.64 13.73
C SER A 14 20.65 20.09 14.42
N SER A 15 20.49 19.06 15.24
CA SER A 15 21.65 18.22 15.58
C SER A 15 22.05 17.52 14.28
N LEU A 16 23.23 17.87 13.75
CA LEU A 16 23.93 17.03 12.80
C LEU A 16 24.42 15.78 13.58
N ALA A 17 23.48 14.93 14.00
CA ALA A 17 23.82 13.58 14.37
C ALA A 17 24.31 12.88 13.10
N SER A 18 25.48 12.26 13.18
CA SER A 18 26.05 11.48 12.09
C SER A 18 24.97 10.54 11.55
N ARG A 19 24.47 10.81 10.35
CA ARG A 19 23.52 9.92 9.68
C ARG A 19 24.31 8.71 9.18
N GLY A 20 24.73 7.83 10.09
CA GLY A 20 24.81 6.42 9.73
C GLY A 20 23.46 6.07 9.10
N PHE A 21 23.46 5.31 8.00
CA PHE A 21 22.25 5.01 7.24
C PHE A 21 21.11 4.65 8.21
N ALA A 22 20.17 5.58 8.40
CA ALA A 22 19.07 5.36 9.33
C ALA A 22 18.25 4.24 8.72
N VAL A 23 18.28 3.06 9.36
CA VAL A 23 17.50 1.91 8.90
C VAL A 23 16.03 2.31 9.03
N LEU A 24 15.31 2.25 7.90
CA LEU A 24 13.88 2.49 7.90
C LEU A 24 13.19 1.33 8.62
N THR A 25 12.56 1.66 9.74
CA THR A 25 11.69 0.80 10.54
C THR A 25 10.29 1.42 10.60
N ALA A 26 9.28 0.63 11.00
CA ALA A 26 7.92 1.12 11.20
C ALA A 26 7.86 2.31 12.20
N ASP A 27 8.76 2.33 13.19
CA ASP A 27 8.83 3.39 14.21
C ASP A 27 9.48 4.69 13.69
N THR A 28 10.32 4.58 12.66
CA THR A 28 11.07 5.74 12.11
C THR A 28 10.40 6.39 10.90
N ILE A 29 9.44 5.73 10.26
CA ILE A 29 8.72 6.31 9.11
C ILE A 29 7.60 7.24 9.57
N ASN A 30 7.06 8.02 8.64
CA ASN A 30 5.97 8.95 8.94
C ASN A 30 4.75 8.20 9.54
N PRO A 31 4.29 8.55 10.75
CA PRO A 31 3.18 7.86 11.41
C PRO A 31 1.86 7.94 10.63
N ASN A 32 1.69 8.92 9.73
CA ASN A 32 0.52 8.99 8.86
C ASN A 32 0.52 7.89 7.79
N ILE A 33 1.70 7.40 7.37
CA ILE A 33 1.82 6.26 6.45
C ILE A 33 1.43 4.98 7.17
N VAL A 34 1.89 4.80 8.42
CA VAL A 34 1.53 3.64 9.25
C VAL A 34 0.03 3.56 9.49
N LYS A 35 -0.63 4.71 9.65
CA LYS A 35 -2.09 4.82 9.85
C LYS A 35 -2.91 4.81 8.55
N ALA A 36 -2.26 4.91 7.38
CA ALA A 36 -2.97 5.01 6.12
C ALA A 36 -3.55 3.63 5.74
N GLU A 37 -4.84 3.61 5.40
CA GLU A 37 -5.53 2.39 4.98
C GLU A 37 -5.99 2.52 3.53
N TYR A 38 -5.78 1.47 2.74
CA TYR A 38 -6.22 1.39 1.36
C TYR A 38 -6.95 0.08 1.11
N ALA A 39 -8.27 0.09 1.35
CA ALA A 39 -9.10 -1.11 1.37
C ALA A 39 -9.12 -1.88 0.03
N VAL A 40 -9.04 -1.17 -1.11
CA VAL A 40 -9.08 -1.78 -2.46
C VAL A 40 -7.94 -2.79 -2.68
N ARG A 41 -6.79 -2.59 -2.00
CA ARG A 41 -5.65 -3.52 -1.98
C ARG A 41 -5.24 -3.89 -0.56
N GLY A 42 -6.24 -4.03 0.32
CA GLY A 42 -6.03 -4.36 1.73
C GLY A 42 -5.97 -5.87 2.02
N ALA A 43 -6.33 -6.24 3.23
CA ALA A 43 -6.21 -7.61 3.75
C ALA A 43 -6.96 -8.67 2.92
N LEU A 44 -8.14 -8.34 2.37
CA LEU A 44 -8.90 -9.28 1.53
C LEU A 44 -8.14 -9.70 0.28
N VAL A 45 -7.42 -8.76 -0.35
CA VAL A 45 -6.61 -9.05 -1.55
C VAL A 45 -5.36 -9.85 -1.18
N LEU A 46 -4.74 -9.57 -0.03
CA LEU A 46 -3.62 -10.40 0.43
C LEU A 46 -4.05 -11.85 0.68
N ARG A 47 -5.25 -12.04 1.25
CA ARG A 47 -5.82 -13.38 1.46
C ARG A 47 -6.21 -14.06 0.15
N SER A 48 -6.74 -13.32 -0.82
CA SER A 48 -7.07 -13.88 -2.14
C SER A 48 -5.82 -14.38 -2.86
N ASN A 49 -4.71 -13.63 -2.80
CA ASN A 49 -3.42 -14.04 -3.35
C ASN A 49 -2.86 -15.30 -2.68
N GLU A 50 -3.04 -15.44 -1.36
CA GLU A 50 -2.68 -16.67 -0.65
C GLU A 50 -3.47 -17.88 -1.18
N TYR A 51 -4.77 -17.73 -1.42
CA TYR A 51 -5.59 -18.79 -2.00
C TYR A 51 -5.19 -19.12 -3.44
N GLU A 52 -4.90 -18.12 -4.27
CA GLU A 52 -4.36 -18.35 -5.63
C GLU A 52 -3.06 -19.17 -5.59
N ASN A 53 -2.13 -18.82 -4.69
CA ASN A 53 -0.88 -19.57 -4.52
C ASN A 53 -1.13 -21.01 -4.04
N ARG A 54 -2.07 -21.21 -3.11
CA ARG A 54 -2.46 -22.55 -2.64
C ARG A 54 -3.05 -23.40 -3.77
N LEU A 55 -3.97 -22.84 -4.55
CA LEU A 55 -4.58 -23.49 -5.70
C LEU A 55 -3.52 -23.85 -6.76
N ALA A 56 -2.59 -22.93 -7.05
CA ALA A 56 -1.47 -23.16 -7.96
C ALA A 56 -0.53 -24.29 -7.49
N ASN A 57 -0.35 -24.43 -6.18
CA ASN A 57 0.40 -25.52 -5.55
C ASN A 57 -0.41 -26.84 -5.42
N GLY A 58 -1.61 -26.91 -6.00
CA GLY A 58 -2.42 -28.12 -6.08
C GLY A 58 -3.31 -28.39 -4.86
N ASP A 59 -3.52 -27.41 -3.97
CA ASP A 59 -4.44 -27.54 -2.84
C ASP A 59 -5.88 -27.82 -3.32
N LYS A 60 -6.45 -28.95 -2.89
CA LYS A 60 -7.83 -29.38 -3.19
C LYS A 60 -8.78 -29.27 -1.99
N SER A 61 -8.31 -28.73 -0.87
CA SER A 61 -9.13 -28.55 0.35
C SER A 61 -10.07 -27.35 0.28
N LEU A 62 -9.82 -26.42 -0.65
CA LEU A 62 -10.65 -25.24 -0.84
C LEU A 62 -11.95 -25.61 -1.57
N PRO A 63 -13.10 -25.02 -1.21
CA PRO A 63 -14.40 -25.31 -1.84
C PRO A 63 -14.57 -24.65 -3.23
N PHE A 64 -13.47 -24.23 -3.86
CA PHE A 64 -13.40 -23.56 -5.15
C PHE A 64 -12.06 -23.87 -5.82
N ASP A 65 -12.00 -23.71 -7.14
CA ASP A 65 -10.85 -24.02 -7.99
C ASP A 65 -10.13 -22.78 -8.53
N LYS A 66 -10.77 -21.61 -8.44
CA LYS A 66 -10.21 -20.33 -8.87
C LYS A 66 -10.68 -19.17 -7.99
N VAL A 67 -9.89 -18.10 -8.00
CA VAL A 67 -10.23 -16.80 -7.43
C VAL A 67 -10.52 -15.84 -8.58
N ILE A 68 -11.60 -15.04 -8.48
CA ILE A 68 -11.94 -14.01 -9.47
C ILE A 68 -11.84 -12.65 -8.77
N PRO A 69 -10.94 -11.74 -9.21
CA PRO A 69 -10.80 -10.43 -8.60
C PRO A 69 -11.94 -9.50 -9.02
N CYS A 70 -12.92 -9.32 -8.13
CA CYS A 70 -14.03 -8.35 -8.29
C CYS A 70 -13.85 -7.07 -7.46
N ASN A 71 -12.63 -6.82 -6.96
CA ASN A 71 -12.34 -5.76 -5.98
C ASN A 71 -11.87 -4.44 -6.62
N ILE A 72 -11.41 -4.45 -7.87
CA ILE A 72 -10.89 -3.27 -8.58
C ILE A 72 -11.40 -3.24 -10.01
N GLY A 73 -11.67 -2.04 -10.53
CA GLY A 73 -12.04 -1.82 -11.93
C GLY A 73 -10.85 -2.02 -12.85
N ASN A 74 -10.47 -3.28 -13.11
CA ASN A 74 -9.45 -3.65 -14.09
C ASN A 74 -10.05 -4.61 -15.14
N PRO A 75 -10.71 -4.07 -16.18
CA PRO A 75 -11.37 -4.88 -17.19
C PRO A 75 -10.43 -5.84 -17.95
N GLN A 76 -9.16 -5.48 -18.13
CA GLN A 76 -8.20 -6.31 -18.88
C GLN A 76 -7.83 -7.60 -18.12
N VAL A 77 -7.86 -7.58 -16.77
CA VAL A 77 -7.71 -8.81 -15.96
C VAL A 77 -8.90 -9.75 -16.14
N LEU A 78 -10.05 -9.22 -16.55
CA LEU A 78 -11.26 -9.96 -16.89
C LEU A 78 -11.41 -10.15 -18.41
N GLU A 79 -10.29 -10.19 -19.13
CA GLU A 79 -10.23 -10.53 -20.56
C GLU A 79 -10.95 -9.52 -21.48
N GLN A 80 -11.07 -8.25 -21.06
CA GLN A 80 -11.50 -7.21 -21.98
C GLN A 80 -10.44 -7.02 -23.09
N GLU A 81 -10.83 -7.34 -24.32
CA GLU A 81 -10.01 -7.06 -25.51
C GLU A 81 -9.74 -5.56 -25.64
N PRO A 82 -8.48 -5.16 -25.84
CA PRO A 82 -8.16 -3.76 -25.93
C PRO A 82 -8.55 -3.14 -27.27
N ILE A 83 -8.80 -1.84 -27.27
CA ILE A 83 -9.20 -1.15 -28.49
C ILE A 83 -7.96 -0.92 -29.38
N GLU A 84 -8.01 -1.47 -30.60
CA GLU A 84 -6.89 -1.51 -31.55
C GLU A 84 -6.40 -0.11 -31.97
N PHE A 85 -7.33 0.79 -32.33
CA PHE A 85 -6.98 2.11 -32.88
C PHE A 85 -6.10 2.95 -31.94
N GLN A 86 -6.27 2.83 -30.62
CA GLN A 86 -5.52 3.59 -29.61
C GLN A 86 -4.11 3.02 -29.36
N ARG A 87 -3.76 1.88 -29.95
CA ARG A 87 -2.50 1.17 -29.70
C ARG A 87 -1.51 1.21 -30.86
N GLN A 88 -1.87 1.85 -31.96
CA GLN A 88 -1.03 2.08 -33.15
C GLN A 88 -0.21 3.37 -32.98
#